data_AF-X0VIR1-F1
#
_entry.id   AF-X0VIR1-F1
#
_cell.length_a   1.000
_cell.length_b   1.000
_cell.length_c   1.000
_cell.angle_alpha   90.00
_cell.angle_beta   90.00
_cell.angle_gamma   90.00
#
_symmetry.space_group_name_H-M   'P 1'
#
loop_
_entity.id
_entity.type
_entity.pdbx_description
1 polymer ?
#
loop_
_entity_poly.entity_id
_entity_poly.type
_entity_poly.pdbx_seq_one_letter_code
_entity_poly.pdbx_strand_id
1 'polypeptide(L)' 'VKDKKTKEPAPDQTRQLINRCAENGLLIGAVGIFGNVIRVAPPLTINEAEAHESLDIMEKSLLELEE' A
#
# COMPACT_ATOMS: atom_id res chain seq x y z
N VAL A 1 -5.86 8.76 3.37
CA VAL A 1 -6.29 10.18 3.40
C VAL A 1 -6.00 10.71 4.79
N LYS A 2 -5.65 12.00 4.93
CA LYS A 2 -5.27 12.56 6.24
C LYS A 2 -6.48 12.76 7.14
N ASP A 3 -7.58 13.23 6.56
CA ASP A 3 -8.83 13.46 7.26
C ASP A 3 -9.99 12.74 6.55
N LYS A 4 -10.85 12.06 7.34
CA LYS A 4 -11.94 11.24 6.82
C LYS A 4 -13.14 12.06 6.34
N LYS A 5 -13.30 13.32 6.78
CA LYS A 5 -14.35 14.26 6.37
C LYS A 5 -13.95 15.05 5.13
N THR A 6 -12.78 15.69 5.12
CA THR A 6 -12.29 16.52 4.01
C THR A 6 -11.72 15.69 2.86
N LYS A 7 -11.37 14.42 3.13
CA LYS A 7 -10.70 13.51 2.18
C LYS A 7 -9.38 14.06 1.65
N GLU A 8 -8.68 14.87 2.44
CA GLU A 8 -7.39 15.42 2.06
C GLU A 8 -6.40 14.29 1.66
N PRO A 9 -5.75 14.38 0.49
CA PRO A 9 -4.74 13.42 0.06
C PRO A 9 -3.61 13.26 1.08
N ALA A 10 -3.10 12.04 1.21
CA ALA A 10 -2.05 11.69 2.17
C ALA A 10 -0.81 11.07 1.51
N PRO A 11 -0.11 11.81 0.62
CA PRO A 11 1.03 11.27 -0.13
C PRO A 11 2.17 10.78 0.76
N ASP A 12 2.43 11.44 1.89
CA ASP A 12 3.53 11.06 2.79
C ASP A 12 3.26 9.71 3.47
N GLN A 13 2.03 9.50 3.97
CA GLN A 13 1.60 8.20 4.51
C GLN A 13 1.64 7.11 3.42
N THR A 14 1.24 7.44 2.19
CA THR A 14 1.33 6.51 1.05
C THR A 14 2.77 6.08 0.77
N ARG A 15 3.74 7.00 0.81
CA ARG A 15 5.17 6.67 0.64
C ARG A 15 5.71 5.82 1.79
N GLN A 16 5.34 6.13 3.03
CA GLN A 16 5.73 5.34 4.19
C GLN A 16 5.22 3.90 4.08
N LEU A 17 3.96 3.72 3.66
CA LEU A 17 3.37 2.40 3.44
C LEU A 17 4.11 1.62 2.35
N ILE A 18 4.43 2.26 1.24
CA ILE A 18 5.19 1.62 0.15
C ILE A 18 6.55 1.12 0.65
N ASN A 19 7.27 1.95 1.41
CA ASN A 19 8.56 1.56 1.96
C ASN A 19 8.42 0.40 2.95
N ARG A 20 7.41 0.44 3.83
CA ARG A 20 7.17 -0.64 4.80
C ARG A 20 6.79 -1.95 4.13
N CYS A 21 5.92 -1.91 3.12
CA CYS A 21 5.61 -3.08 2.30
C CYS A 21 6.88 -3.64 1.66
N ALA A 22 7.75 -2.80 1.11
CA ALA A 22 9.00 -3.24 0.50
C ALA A 22 9.95 -3.91 1.53
N GLU A 23 10.05 -3.36 2.74
CA GLU A 23 10.80 -3.96 3.86
C GLU A 23 10.22 -5.32 4.28
N ASN A 24 8.90 -5.47 4.22
CA ASN A 24 8.19 -6.71 4.52
C ASN A 24 8.12 -7.69 3.32
N GLY A 25 8.73 -7.36 2.17
CA GLY A 25 8.83 -8.26 1.00
C GLY A 25 7.79 -8.05 -0.11
N LEU A 26 6.96 -7.00 -0.04
CA LEU A 26 5.93 -6.68 -1.02
C LEU A 26 6.24 -5.39 -1.79
N LEU A 27 6.40 -5.51 -3.12
CA LEU A 27 6.60 -4.36 -4.00
C LEU A 27 5.26 -3.81 -4.53
N ILE A 28 4.97 -2.56 -4.18
CA ILE A 28 3.81 -1.79 -4.63
C ILE A 28 4.23 -0.36 -5.00
N GLY A 29 3.38 0.37 -5.72
CA GLY A 29 3.67 1.74 -6.14
C GLY A 29 2.55 2.71 -5.80
N ALA A 30 2.84 4.02 -5.95
CA ALA A 30 1.84 5.07 -5.90
C ALA A 30 1.54 5.61 -7.31
N VAL A 31 0.29 6.00 -7.54
CA VAL A 31 -0.17 6.68 -8.75
C VAL A 31 -1.15 7.81 -8.40
N GLY A 32 -1.68 8.47 -9.44
CA GLY A 32 -2.64 9.57 -9.31
C GLY A 32 -1.97 10.93 -9.17
N ILE A 33 -2.74 11.99 -9.43
CA ILE A 33 -2.25 13.39 -9.46
C ILE A 33 -1.61 13.80 -8.13
N PHE A 34 -2.16 13.33 -7.02
CA PHE A 34 -1.66 13.64 -5.68
C PHE A 34 -0.72 12.58 -5.10
N GLY A 35 -0.38 11.53 -5.87
CA GLY A 35 0.55 10.47 -5.43
C GLY A 35 0.11 9.68 -4.20
N ASN A 36 -1.20 9.62 -3.93
CA ASN A 36 -1.77 9.03 -2.71
C ASN A 36 -2.62 7.77 -2.97
N VAL A 37 -2.55 7.23 -4.19
CA VAL A 37 -3.29 6.02 -4.59
C VAL A 37 -2.31 4.87 -4.72
N ILE A 38 -2.50 3.82 -3.92
CA ILE A 38 -1.71 2.58 -4.04
C ILE A 38 -2.12 1.84 -5.31
N ARG A 39 -1.13 1.48 -6.12
CA ARG A 39 -1.29 0.65 -7.32
C ARG A 39 -0.84 -0.77 -7.01
N VAL A 40 -1.76 -1.71 -7.19
CA VAL A 40 -1.51 -3.15 -7.20
C VAL A 40 -1.52 -3.60 -8.65
N ALA A 41 -0.39 -4.12 -9.13
CA ALA A 41 -0.22 -4.57 -10.50
C ALA A 41 0.74 -5.79 -10.55
N PRO A 42 0.30 -6.95 -10.04
CA PRO A 42 1.11 -8.16 -10.09
C PRO A 42 1.23 -8.70 -11.52
N PRO A 43 2.17 -9.64 -11.77
CA PRO A 43 2.18 -10.41 -13.02
C PRO A 43 0.86 -11.13 -13.25
N LEU A 44 0.48 -11.34 -14.53
CA LEU A 44 -0.75 -12.07 -14.88
C LEU A 44 -0.71 -13.57 -14.51
N THR A 45 0.45 -14.07 -14.08
CA THR A 45 0.67 -15.44 -13.63
C THR A 45 0.51 -15.62 -12.12
N ILE A 46 0.16 -14.55 -11.38
CA ILE A 46 -0.07 -14.62 -9.94
C ILE A 46 -1.13 -15.66 -9.60
N ASN A 47 -0.90 -16.46 -8.56
CA ASN A 47 -1.88 -17.39 -8.04
C ASN A 47 -2.61 -16.83 -6.81
N GLU A 48 -3.66 -17.52 -6.38
CA GLU A 48 -4.50 -17.07 -5.25
C GLU A 48 -3.73 -17.01 -3.93
N ALA A 49 -2.81 -17.94 -3.67
CA ALA A 49 -2.00 -17.96 -2.46
C ALA A 49 -1.04 -16.77 -2.41
N GLU A 50 -0.37 -16.44 -3.52
CA GLU A 50 0.49 -15.26 -3.64
C GLU A 50 -0.31 -13.95 -3.46
N ALA A 51 -1.54 -13.90 -4.00
CA ALA A 51 -2.42 -12.76 -3.80
C ALA A 51 -2.79 -12.58 -2.32
N HIS A 52 -3.14 -13.66 -1.62
CA HIS A 52 -3.42 -13.61 -0.17
C HIS A 52 -2.18 -13.21 0.64
N GLU A 53 -1.02 -13.80 0.37
CA GLU A 53 0.23 -13.41 1.04
C GLU A 53 0.53 -11.91 0.86
N SER A 54 0.29 -11.37 -0.34
CA SER A 54 0.45 -9.94 -0.58
C SER A 54 -0.51 -9.06 0.23
N LEU A 55 -1.74 -9.54 0.48
CA LEU A 55 -2.72 -8.82 1.29
C LEU A 55 -2.33 -8.87 2.77
N ASP A 56 -1.87 -10.01 3.26
CA ASP A 56 -1.40 -10.19 4.65
C ASP A 56 -0.21 -9.26 4.94
N ILE A 57 0.76 -9.17 4.01
CA ILE A 57 1.88 -8.24 4.13
C ILE A 57 1.42 -6.77 4.11
N MET A 58 0.45 -6.44 3.25
CA MET A 58 -0.10 -5.08 3.18
C MET A 58 -0.84 -4.69 4.45
N GLU A 59 -1.65 -5.58 5.02
CA GLU A 59 -2.35 -5.37 6.29
C GLU A 59 -1.35 -5.17 7.43
N LYS A 60 -0.38 -6.07 7.57
CA LYS A 60 0.70 -5.94 8.56
C LYS A 60 1.40 -4.58 8.45
N SER A 61 1.80 -4.20 7.23
CA SER A 61 2.52 -2.93 6.98
C SER A 61 1.67 -1.70 7.27
N LEU A 62 0.35 -1.80 7.14
CA LEU A 62 -0.58 -0.72 7.47
C LEU A 62 -0.74 -0.57 8.98
N LEU A 63 -0.86 -1.67 9.73
CA LEU A 63 -0.94 -1.67 11.19
C LEU A 63 0.33 -1.10 11.82
N GLU A 64 1.51 -1.43 11.27
CA GLU A 64 2.81 -0.88 11.71
C GLU A 64 2.96 0.65 11.51
N LEU A 65 2.08 1.28 10.72
CA LEU A 65 2.05 2.75 10.55
C LEU A 65 1.04 3.45 11.47
N GLU A 66 0.13 2.70 12.08
CA GLU A 66 -0.83 3.23 13.06
C GLU A 66 -0.24 3.28 14.48
N GLU A 67 0.88 2.57 14.73
CA GLU A 67 1.71 2.65 15.95
C GLU A 67 2.69 3.83 15.93
#